data_AF-A0A945JZ74-F1
#
_entry.id   AF-A0A945JZ74-F1
#
_cell.length_a   1.000
_cell.length_b   1.000
_cell.length_c   1.000
_cell.angle_alpha   90.00
_cell.angle_beta   90.00
_cell.angle_gamma   90.00
#
_symmetry.space_group_name_H-M   'P 1'
#
loop_
_entity.id
_entity.type
_entity.pdbx_description
1 polymer ?
#
loop_
_entity_poly.entity_id
_entity_poly.type
_entity_poly.pdbx_seq_one_letter_code
_entity_poly.pdbx_strand_id
1 'polypeptide(L)'
;MSELSDVDEELATIARRHGPPPLWARPPGFATIVRIILEQQVSLKAAATIYRRLQLQVGRVTAARLALCHVDDLRAAGITGSKSSYIIGLAEAVREGRIDLPELPHLSDDQVRARLTNLRGI
;
A
#
# COMPACT_ATOMS: atom_id res chain seq x y z
N MET A 1 3.61 -20.01 10.92
CA MET A 1 5.06 -20.26 10.99
C MET A 1 5.37 -21.69 11.44
N SER A 2 4.59 -22.30 12.34
CA SER A 2 4.81 -23.71 12.72
C SER A 2 4.70 -24.65 11.51
N GLU A 3 3.62 -24.57 10.72
CA GLU A 3 3.43 -25.46 9.55
C GLU A 3 4.58 -25.39 8.53
N LEU A 4 5.17 -24.20 8.31
CA LEU A 4 6.32 -24.01 7.42
C LEU A 4 7.62 -24.56 8.01
N SER A 5 7.82 -24.41 9.32
CA SER A 5 8.98 -24.97 10.03
C SER A 5 8.90 -26.50 10.20
N ASP A 6 7.71 -27.07 10.11
CA ASP A 6 7.49 -28.52 10.19
C ASP A 6 7.83 -29.23 8.86
N VAL A 7 7.82 -28.50 7.73
CA VAL A 7 8.17 -29.02 6.39
C VAL A 7 9.53 -28.57 5.86
N ASP A 8 10.16 -27.55 6.46
CA ASP A 8 11.44 -26.99 6.01
C ASP A 8 12.40 -26.72 7.19
N GLU A 9 13.50 -27.48 7.22
CA GLU A 9 14.49 -27.45 8.30
C GLU A 9 15.32 -26.16 8.32
N GLU A 10 15.51 -25.51 7.17
CA GLU A 10 16.23 -24.25 7.06
C GLU A 10 15.36 -23.12 7.63
N LEU A 11 14.07 -23.08 7.27
CA LEU A 11 13.10 -22.15 7.89
C LEU A 11 12.96 -22.39 9.39
N ALA A 12 12.97 -23.64 9.85
CA ALA A 12 12.93 -23.97 11.27
C ALA A 12 14.17 -23.44 12.01
N THR A 13 15.34 -23.52 11.39
CA THR A 13 16.60 -23.01 11.97
C THR A 13 16.58 -21.49 12.08
N ILE A 14 16.13 -20.79 11.04
CA ILE A 14 15.98 -19.34 11.04
C ILE A 14 15.00 -18.89 12.13
N ALA A 15 13.84 -19.56 12.22
CA ALA A 15 12.82 -19.29 13.23
C ALA A 15 13.34 -19.50 14.66
N ARG A 16 14.09 -20.59 14.92
CA ARG A 16 14.72 -20.84 16.24
C ARG A 16 15.73 -19.77 16.60
N ARG A 17 16.50 -19.27 15.62
CA ARG A 17 17.58 -18.31 15.86
C ARG A 17 17.08 -16.88 16.05
N HIS A 18 16.05 -16.47 15.32
CA HIS A 18 15.62 -15.08 15.24
C HIS A 18 14.20 -14.83 15.76
N GLY A 19 13.45 -15.89 16.08
CA GLY A 19 12.02 -15.82 16.36
C GLY A 19 11.19 -15.54 15.10
N PRO A 20 9.86 -15.50 15.23
CA PRO A 20 8.99 -15.11 14.12
C PRO A 20 9.20 -13.65 13.74
N PRO A 21 9.10 -13.30 12.44
CA PRO A 21 9.05 -11.90 12.05
C PRO A 21 7.83 -11.23 12.68
N PRO A 22 7.93 -9.96 13.06
CA PRO A 22 6.79 -9.23 13.61
C PRO A 22 5.67 -9.12 12.57
N LEU A 23 4.43 -9.30 13.01
CA LEU A 23 3.26 -9.03 12.17
C LEU A 23 3.12 -7.52 11.98
N TRP A 24 3.39 -7.03 10.77
CA TRP A 24 3.16 -5.63 10.41
C TRP A 24 1.70 -5.38 10.03
N ALA A 25 0.79 -5.63 10.97
CA ALA A 25 -0.63 -5.38 10.77
C ALA A 25 -0.90 -3.87 10.59
N ARG A 26 -1.67 -3.52 9.57
CA ARG A 26 -2.18 -2.17 9.33
C ARG A 26 -3.68 -2.26 9.09
N PRO A 27 -4.48 -1.28 9.53
CA PRO A 27 -5.89 -1.23 9.16
C PRO A 27 -6.04 -1.27 7.64
N PRO A 28 -6.95 -2.10 7.09
CA PRO A 28 -7.18 -2.14 5.65
C PRO A 28 -7.75 -0.80 5.15
N GLY A 29 -7.56 -0.52 3.86
CA GLY A 29 -8.20 0.61 3.18
C GLY A 29 -7.24 1.50 2.39
N PHE A 30 -7.81 2.56 1.82
CA PHE A 30 -7.14 3.45 0.85
C PHE A 30 -5.79 3.99 1.34
N ALA A 31 -5.75 4.52 2.56
CA ALA A 31 -4.54 5.10 3.13
C ALA A 31 -3.40 4.07 3.26
N THR A 32 -3.74 2.82 3.54
CA THR A 32 -2.76 1.73 3.64
C THR A 32 -2.20 1.36 2.28
N ILE A 33 -3.02 1.34 1.22
CA ILE A 33 -2.54 1.12 -0.15
C ILE A 33 -1.62 2.26 -0.60
N VAL A 34 -2.00 3.51 -0.35
CA VAL A 34 -1.12 4.67 -0.62
C VAL A 34 0.23 4.50 0.09
N ARG A 35 0.23 4.08 1.35
CA ARG A 35 1.45 3.85 2.11
C ARG A 35 2.30 2.72 1.52
N ILE A 36 1.69 1.62 1.06
CA ILE A 36 2.39 0.52 0.36
C ILE A 36 3.05 1.04 -0.91
N ILE A 37 2.36 1.84 -1.73
CA ILE A 37 2.93 2.46 -2.94
C ILE A 37 4.14 3.34 -2.59
N LEU A 38 4.05 4.14 -1.52
CA LEU A 38 5.16 4.99 -1.08
C LEU A 38 6.36 4.18 -0.60
N GLU A 39 6.15 3.01 0.02
CA GLU A 39 7.19 2.11 0.53
C GLU A 39 7.96 1.35 -0.57
N GLN A 40 7.45 1.31 -1.81
CA GLN A 40 8.13 0.65 -2.92
C GLN A 40 9.54 1.21 -3.15
N GLN A 41 10.55 0.33 -3.20
CA GLN A 41 11.95 0.67 -3.56
C GLN A 41 12.62 1.74 -2.68
N VAL A 42 12.15 1.95 -1.45
CA VAL A 42 12.73 2.91 -0.49
C VAL A 42 12.71 2.36 0.93
N SER A 43 13.45 2.97 1.85
CA SER A 43 13.39 2.60 3.28
C SER A 43 12.04 2.99 3.90
N LEU A 44 11.59 2.21 4.90
CA LEU A 44 10.37 2.53 5.67
C LEU A 44 10.43 3.92 6.32
N LYS A 45 11.63 4.36 6.75
CA LYS A 45 11.84 5.70 7.33
C LYS A 45 11.62 6.82 6.29
N ALA A 46 12.11 6.63 5.06
CA ALA A 46 11.89 7.58 3.98
C ALA A 46 10.41 7.63 3.60
N ALA A 47 9.77 6.48 3.41
CA ALA A 47 8.35 6.41 3.09
C ALA A 47 7.46 7.04 4.17
N ALA A 48 7.75 6.79 5.45
CA ALA A 48 7.04 7.43 6.56
C ALA A 48 7.20 8.96 6.56
N THR A 49 8.37 9.47 6.19
CA THR A 49 8.62 10.92 6.08
C THR A 49 7.80 11.54 4.94
N ILE A 50 7.77 10.88 3.78
CA ILE A 50 6.97 11.32 2.62
C ILE A 50 5.47 11.27 2.97
N TYR A 51 5.01 10.20 3.61
CA TYR A 51 3.61 10.07 4.03
C TYR A 51 3.19 11.17 5.01
N ARG A 52 4.05 11.55 5.96
CA ARG A 52 3.79 12.69 6.85
C ARG A 52 3.68 14.02 6.09
N ARG A 53 4.55 14.28 5.12
CA ARG A 53 4.46 15.48 4.27
C ARG A 53 3.16 15.51 3.47
N LEU A 54 2.78 14.37 2.90
CA LEU A 54 1.49 14.22 2.23
C LEU A 54 0.33 14.56 3.18
N GLN A 55 0.34 14.01 4.41
CA GLN A 55 -0.68 14.33 5.41
C GLN A 55 -0.72 15.80 5.79
N LEU A 56 0.43 16.48 5.89
CA LEU A 56 0.46 17.92 6.15
C LEU A 56 -0.16 18.73 5.01
N GLN A 57 -0.03 18.25 3.77
CA GLN A 57 -0.55 18.92 2.59
C GLN A 57 -2.06 18.68 2.37
N VAL A 58 -2.54 17.43 2.53
CA VAL A 58 -3.93 17.04 2.20
C VAL A 58 -4.79 16.74 3.43
N GLY A 59 -4.22 16.78 4.63
CA GLY A 59 -4.83 16.30 5.87
C GLY A 59 -5.01 14.78 5.84
N ARG A 60 -6.27 14.32 5.96
CA ARG A 60 -6.60 12.89 5.91
C ARG A 60 -6.42 12.35 4.49
N VAL A 61 -5.58 11.32 4.36
CA VAL A 61 -5.35 10.59 3.10
C VAL A 61 -6.62 9.81 2.74
N THR A 62 -7.37 10.30 1.75
CA THR A 62 -8.63 9.71 1.28
C THR A 62 -8.70 9.78 -0.24
N ALA A 63 -9.45 8.86 -0.86
CA ALA A 63 -9.67 8.86 -2.30
C ALA A 63 -10.27 10.19 -2.78
N ALA A 64 -11.29 10.70 -2.08
CA ALA A 64 -11.94 11.96 -2.41
C ALA A 64 -10.98 13.17 -2.49
N ARG A 65 -9.98 13.23 -1.59
CA ARG A 65 -8.99 14.32 -1.59
C ARG A 65 -7.90 14.12 -2.64
N LEU A 66 -7.36 12.92 -2.76
CA LEU A 66 -6.25 12.67 -3.69
C LEU A 66 -6.71 12.65 -5.15
N ALA A 67 -7.97 12.37 -5.43
CA ALA A 67 -8.56 12.48 -6.77
C ALA A 67 -8.78 13.93 -7.23
N LEU A 68 -8.50 14.92 -6.37
CA LEU A 68 -8.51 16.35 -6.72
C LEU A 68 -7.10 16.92 -6.87
N CYS A 69 -6.06 16.13 -6.58
CA CYS A 69 -4.68 16.55 -6.71
C CYS A 69 -4.16 16.31 -8.12
N HIS A 70 -3.22 17.13 -8.55
CA HIS A 70 -2.38 16.89 -9.71
C HIS A 70 -1.06 16.23 -9.32
N VAL A 71 -0.36 15.68 -10.31
CA VAL A 71 0.95 15.05 -10.09
C VAL A 71 1.93 16.02 -9.42
N ASP A 72 1.91 17.29 -9.80
CA ASP A 72 2.82 18.30 -9.24
C ASP A 72 2.55 18.61 -7.76
N ASP A 73 1.29 18.50 -7.32
CA ASP A 73 0.94 18.62 -5.90
C ASP A 73 1.63 17.52 -5.09
N LEU A 74 1.56 16.27 -5.55
CA LEU A 74 2.17 15.14 -4.86
C LEU A 74 3.70 15.18 -4.94
N ARG A 75 4.28 15.73 -6.02
CA ARG A 75 5.72 15.97 -6.13
C ARG A 75 6.22 16.97 -5.09
N ALA A 76 5.43 17.98 -4.74
CA ALA A 76 5.77 18.92 -3.67
C ALA A 76 5.92 18.22 -2.29
N ALA A 77 5.21 17.11 -2.07
CA ALA A 77 5.38 16.26 -0.89
C ALA A 77 6.61 15.32 -0.95
N GLY A 78 7.35 15.30 -2.06
CA GLY A 78 8.51 14.43 -2.30
C GLY A 78 8.15 13.07 -2.90
N ILE A 79 6.97 12.94 -3.52
CA ILE A 79 6.53 11.71 -4.20
C ILE A 79 7.02 11.75 -5.66
N THR A 80 7.50 10.63 -6.17
CA THR A 80 7.94 10.54 -7.58
C THR A 80 6.75 10.73 -8.53
N GLY A 81 7.01 11.14 -9.78
CA GLY A 81 5.95 11.30 -10.79
C GLY A 81 5.15 10.01 -11.01
N SER A 82 5.82 8.86 -11.10
CA SER A 82 5.18 7.56 -11.26
C SER A 82 4.23 7.22 -10.11
N LYS A 83 4.71 7.29 -8.86
CA LYS A 83 3.90 7.03 -7.67
C LYS A 83 2.76 8.04 -7.53
N SER A 84 2.98 9.28 -7.92
CA SER A 84 1.95 10.31 -7.93
C SER A 84 0.81 9.92 -8.89
N SER A 85 1.13 9.51 -10.12
CA SER A 85 0.14 9.01 -11.08
C SER A 85 -0.60 7.77 -10.57
N TYR A 86 0.07 6.83 -9.91
CA TYR A 86 -0.57 5.63 -9.37
C TYR A 86 -1.55 5.95 -8.24
N ILE A 87 -1.13 6.83 -7.33
CA ILE A 87 -1.94 7.28 -6.20
C ILE A 87 -3.19 8.03 -6.68
N ILE A 88 -3.05 8.93 -7.65
CA ILE A 88 -4.18 9.66 -8.25
C ILE A 88 -5.10 8.68 -8.98
N GLY A 89 -4.56 7.79 -9.82
CA GLY A 89 -5.38 6.81 -10.55
C GLY A 89 -6.14 5.85 -9.64
N LEU A 90 -5.54 5.42 -8.52
CA LEU A 90 -6.24 4.67 -7.47
C LEU A 90 -7.34 5.51 -6.83
N ALA A 91 -7.06 6.78 -6.53
CA ALA A 91 -8.04 7.70 -5.93
C ALA A 91 -9.26 7.90 -6.83
N GLU A 92 -9.04 8.10 -8.13
CA GLU A 92 -10.08 8.22 -9.14
C GLU A 92 -10.88 6.92 -9.26
N ALA A 93 -10.22 5.77 -9.36
CA ALA A 93 -10.90 4.48 -9.47
C ALA A 93 -11.81 4.17 -8.26
N VAL A 94 -11.37 4.53 -7.06
CA VAL A 94 -12.20 4.38 -5.84
C VAL A 94 -13.33 5.41 -5.83
N ARG A 95 -13.07 6.66 -6.22
CA ARG A 95 -14.10 7.72 -6.26
C ARG A 95 -15.20 7.42 -7.29
N GLU A 96 -14.84 6.83 -8.42
CA GLU A 96 -15.74 6.45 -9.51
C GLU A 96 -16.44 5.11 -9.28
N GLY A 97 -16.11 4.40 -8.19
CA GLY A 97 -16.68 3.08 -7.91
C GLY A 97 -16.16 1.95 -8.81
N ARG A 98 -15.10 2.19 -9.59
CA ARG A 98 -14.42 1.13 -10.36
C ARG A 98 -13.75 0.10 -9.46
N ILE A 99 -13.36 0.51 -8.25
CA ILE A 99 -12.81 -0.37 -7.21
C ILE A 99 -13.45 -0.06 -5.87
N ASP A 100 -14.04 -1.09 -5.27
CA ASP A 100 -14.55 -1.07 -3.90
C ASP A 100 -13.55 -1.75 -2.96
N LEU A 101 -12.77 -0.95 -2.23
CA LEU A 101 -11.76 -1.47 -1.30
C LEU A 101 -12.37 -2.26 -0.12
N PRO A 102 -13.49 -1.83 0.49
CA PRO A 102 -14.26 -2.64 1.43
C PRO A 102 -14.70 -4.02 0.93
N GLU A 103 -14.89 -4.21 -0.37
CA GLU A 103 -15.30 -5.52 -0.93
C GLU A 103 -14.14 -6.52 -0.97
N LEU A 104 -12.88 -6.04 -1.08
CA LEU A 104 -11.71 -6.89 -1.31
C LEU A 104 -11.54 -8.06 -0.32
N PRO A 105 -11.75 -7.90 1.00
CA PRO A 105 -11.62 -9.01 1.95
C PRO A 105 -12.63 -10.15 1.74
N HIS A 106 -13.66 -9.94 0.93
CA HIS A 106 -14.70 -10.93 0.63
C HIS A 106 -14.46 -11.67 -0.69
N LEU A 107 -13.38 -11.34 -1.40
CA LEU A 107 -13.00 -11.94 -2.68
C LEU A 107 -11.88 -12.95 -2.48
N SER A 108 -11.72 -13.87 -3.44
CA SER A 108 -10.54 -14.74 -3.46
C SER A 108 -9.27 -13.96 -3.82
N ASP A 109 -8.09 -14.47 -3.45
CA ASP A 109 -6.81 -13.85 -3.76
C ASP A 109 -6.63 -13.57 -5.27
N ASP A 110 -7.12 -14.48 -6.13
CA ASP A 110 -7.07 -14.31 -7.59
C ASP A 110 -7.97 -13.16 -8.06
N GLN A 111 -9.16 -13.02 -7.47
CA GLN A 111 -10.07 -11.92 -7.77
C GLN A 111 -9.50 -10.58 -7.27
N VAL A 112 -8.94 -10.55 -6.05
CA VAL A 112 -8.27 -9.36 -5.50
C VAL A 112 -7.11 -8.95 -6.39
N ARG A 113 -6.25 -9.91 -6.76
CA ARG A 113 -5.12 -9.69 -7.66
C ARG A 113 -5.59 -9.09 -8.98
N ALA A 114 -6.56 -9.73 -9.65
CA ALA A 114 -7.08 -9.25 -10.93
C ALA A 114 -7.63 -7.82 -10.86
N ARG A 115 -8.35 -7.48 -9.77
CA ARG A 115 -8.88 -6.11 -9.58
C ARG A 115 -7.78 -5.08 -9.32
N LEU A 116 -6.81 -5.41 -8.48
CA LEU A 116 -5.74 -4.48 -8.10
C LEU A 116 -4.71 -4.28 -9.22
N THR A 117 -4.31 -5.34 -9.94
CA THR A 117 -3.29 -5.25 -11.00
C THR A 117 -3.80 -4.56 -12.26
N ASN A 118 -5.12 -4.38 -12.39
CA ASN A 118 -5.68 -3.52 -13.44
C ASN A 118 -5.40 -2.03 -13.21
N LEU A 119 -4.99 -1.64 -12.00
CA LEU A 119 -4.50 -0.30 -11.73
C LEU A 119 -3.03 -0.18 -12.07
N ARG A 120 -2.69 0.87 -12.82
CA ARG A 120 -1.31 1.17 -13.17
C ARG A 120 -0.48 1.36 -11.88
N GLY A 121 0.53 0.51 -11.70
CA GLY A 121 1.50 0.62 -10.60
C GLY A 121 1.13 -0.07 -9.29
N ILE A 122 0.10 -0.93 -9.31
CA ILE A 122 -0.31 -1.82 -8.20
C ILE A 122 -0.16 -3.27 -8.64
#